data_AF-A0A2M7RE22-F1
#
_entry.id   AF-A0A2M7RE22-F1
#
_cell.length_a   1.000
_cell.length_b   1.000
_cell.length_c   1.000
_cell.angle_alpha   90.00
_cell.angle_beta   90.00
_cell.angle_gamma   90.00
#
_symmetry.space_group_name_H-M   'P 1'
#
loop_
_entity.id
_entity.type
_entity.pdbx_description
1 polymer ?
#
loop_
_entity_poly.entity_id
_entity_poly.type
_entity_poly.pdbx_seq_one_letter_code
_entity_poly.pdbx_strand_id
1 'polypeptide(L)'
;MENSIGTGQVFSKILIVGFMIMAVIFGAIYMNKRWSKIRDIRRQGDAQAIVKALNYYYSQYGYYPDATDDDEGGWDYSNDTEQGGANFMDTLVKAGYLVAVPFDPKNDDIYYYRYKKFASDEYDCAKPFYVFQVARFETEDLQIGYGSCPNIDWTKIAPNGYTAMEIE
;
A
#
# COMPACT_ATOMS: atom_id res chain seq x y z
N MET A 1 42.66 49.21 -22.18
CA MET A 1 43.09 47.91 -21.63
C MET A 1 41.88 47.33 -20.93
N GLU A 2 41.19 46.45 -21.65
CA GLU A 2 39.81 46.04 -21.35
C GLU A 2 39.81 44.82 -20.43
N ASN A 3 38.92 44.84 -19.45
CA ASN A 3 38.78 43.86 -18.38
C ASN A 3 38.38 42.47 -18.91
N SER A 4 39.32 41.66 -19.41
CA SER A 4 39.06 40.26 -19.79
C SER A 4 39.22 39.27 -18.62
N ILE A 5 39.69 39.74 -17.47
CA ILE A 5 40.04 38.89 -16.31
C ILE A 5 38.79 38.55 -15.45
N GLY A 6 37.71 39.33 -15.55
CA GLY A 6 36.51 39.14 -14.73
C GLY A 6 35.48 38.14 -15.29
N THR A 7 35.30 38.07 -16.61
CA THR A 7 34.25 37.26 -17.24
C THR A 7 34.55 35.77 -17.14
N GLY A 8 35.77 35.32 -17.47
CA GLY A 8 36.14 33.89 -17.42
C GLY A 8 36.04 33.26 -16.03
N GLN A 9 36.41 33.99 -14.98
CA GLN A 9 36.27 33.52 -13.59
C GLN A 9 34.80 33.44 -13.14
N VAL A 10 33.96 34.39 -13.56
CA VAL A 10 32.53 34.38 -13.23
C VAL A 10 31.80 33.26 -13.98
N PHE A 11 32.11 33.03 -15.26
CA PHE A 11 31.57 31.90 -16.02
C PHE A 11 31.94 30.55 -15.41
N SER A 12 33.20 30.37 -14.98
CA SER A 12 33.64 29.15 -14.31
C SER A 12 32.87 28.87 -13.01
N LYS A 13 32.64 29.91 -12.18
CA LYS A 13 31.85 29.79 -10.94
C LYS A 13 30.39 29.40 -11.21
N ILE A 14 29.77 29.99 -12.24
CA ILE A 14 28.39 29.68 -12.63
C ILE A 14 28.28 28.21 -13.06
N LEU A 15 29.25 27.70 -13.82
CA LEU A 15 29.26 26.28 -14.23
C LEU A 15 29.41 25.34 -13.04
N ILE A 16 30.30 25.65 -12.09
CA ILE A 16 30.50 24.83 -10.88
C ILE A 16 29.22 24.81 -10.03
N VAL A 17 28.59 25.98 -9.81
CA VAL A 17 27.32 26.06 -9.06
C VAL A 17 26.21 25.30 -9.78
N GLY A 18 26.11 25.45 -11.10
CA GLY A 18 25.15 24.70 -11.92
C GLY A 18 25.32 23.18 -11.79
N PHE A 19 26.57 22.70 -11.84
CA PHE A 19 26.87 21.28 -11.67
C PHE A 19 26.53 20.77 -10.26
N MET A 20 26.82 21.56 -9.21
CA MET A 20 26.46 21.20 -7.84
C MET A 20 24.94 21.10 -7.65
N ILE A 21 24.17 22.05 -8.19
CA ILE A 21 22.70 22.01 -8.12
C ILE A 21 22.17 20.77 -8.83
N MET A 22 22.68 20.47 -10.04
CA MET A 22 22.28 19.26 -10.75
C MET A 22 22.61 17.99 -9.95
N ALA A 23 23.81 17.89 -9.38
CA ALA A 23 24.20 16.74 -8.57
C ALA A 23 23.28 16.52 -7.36
N VAL A 24 22.87 17.59 -6.67
CA VAL A 24 21.92 17.52 -5.55
C VAL A 24 20.55 17.04 -6.02
N ILE A 25 20.03 17.58 -7.12
CA ILE A 25 18.73 17.19 -7.69
C ILE A 25 18.75 15.71 -8.12
N PHE A 26 19.78 15.29 -8.86
CA PHE A 26 19.94 13.89 -9.27
C PHE A 26 20.06 12.96 -8.06
N GLY A 27 20.83 13.36 -7.03
CA GLY A 27 20.96 12.62 -5.78
C GLY A 27 19.61 12.44 -5.07
N ALA A 28 18.82 13.51 -4.96
CA ALA A 28 17.50 13.47 -4.34
C ALA A 28 16.52 12.54 -5.09
N ILE A 29 16.48 12.65 -6.43
CA ILE A 29 15.63 11.78 -7.28
C ILE A 29 16.04 10.31 -7.11
N TYR A 30 17.34 10.01 -7.12
CA TYR A 30 17.85 8.65 -6.96
C TYR A 30 17.49 8.05 -5.60
N MET A 31 17.66 8.81 -4.52
CA MET A 31 17.27 8.36 -3.18
C MET A 31 15.78 8.11 -3.10
N ASN A 32 14.94 8.99 -3.65
CA ASN A 32 13.49 8.84 -3.58
C ASN A 32 13.01 7.55 -4.27
N LYS A 33 13.61 7.18 -5.41
CA LYS A 33 13.36 5.90 -6.10
C LYS A 33 13.79 4.67 -5.29
N ARG A 34 14.88 4.78 -4.50
CA ARG A 34 15.28 3.68 -3.61
C ARG A 34 14.31 3.52 -2.45
N TRP A 35 13.86 4.63 -1.87
CA TRP A 35 12.90 4.61 -0.78
C TRP A 35 11.54 4.05 -1.20
N SER A 36 11.05 4.40 -2.40
CA SER A 36 9.80 3.83 -2.91
C SER A 36 9.87 2.30 -2.98
N LYS A 37 10.96 1.75 -3.51
CA LYS A 37 11.15 0.29 -3.59
C LYS A 37 11.21 -0.38 -2.21
N ILE A 38 11.85 0.24 -1.22
CA ILE A 38 11.88 -0.29 0.15
C ILE A 38 10.49 -0.31 0.77
N ARG A 39 9.70 0.76 0.57
CA ARG A 39 8.32 0.83 1.06
C ARG A 39 7.43 -0.21 0.40
N ASP A 40 7.61 -0.45 -0.91
CA ASP A 40 6.87 -1.50 -1.61
C ASP A 40 7.23 -2.92 -1.12
N ILE A 41 8.50 -3.20 -0.86
CA ILE A 41 8.92 -4.47 -0.22
C ILE A 41 8.25 -4.64 1.15
N ARG A 42 8.15 -3.57 1.94
CA ARG A 42 7.46 -3.60 3.23
C ARG A 42 5.95 -3.89 3.04
N ARG A 43 5.28 -3.18 2.13
CA ARG A 43 3.86 -3.44 1.80
C ARG A 43 3.61 -4.90 1.39
N GLN A 44 4.52 -5.51 0.64
CA GLN A 44 4.43 -6.93 0.28
C GLN A 44 4.57 -7.85 1.51
N GLY A 45 5.51 -7.57 2.40
CA GLY A 45 5.66 -8.30 3.66
C GLY A 45 4.44 -8.16 4.57
N ASP A 46 3.90 -6.95 4.67
CA ASP A 46 2.70 -6.66 5.45
C ASP A 46 1.48 -7.40 4.87
N ALA A 47 1.28 -7.36 3.54
CA ALA A 47 0.23 -8.11 2.86
C ALA A 47 0.31 -9.63 3.14
N GLN A 48 1.51 -10.22 3.05
CA GLN A 48 1.70 -11.65 3.35
C GLN A 48 1.37 -11.98 4.81
N ALA A 49 1.76 -11.12 5.74
CA ALA A 49 1.47 -11.29 7.16
C ALA A 49 -0.04 -11.22 7.44
N ILE A 50 -0.73 -10.22 6.86
CA ILE A 50 -2.17 -10.01 7.02
C ILE A 50 -2.96 -11.19 6.44
N VAL A 51 -2.70 -11.58 5.18
CA VAL A 51 -3.38 -12.72 4.54
C VAL A 51 -3.18 -14.00 5.34
N LYS A 52 -1.95 -14.26 5.80
CA LYS A 52 -1.68 -15.43 6.64
C LYS A 52 -2.44 -15.38 7.97
N ALA A 53 -2.53 -14.21 8.59
CA ALA A 53 -3.29 -14.02 9.82
C ALA A 53 -4.80 -14.22 9.61
N LEU A 54 -5.36 -13.73 8.50
CA LEU A 54 -6.75 -13.99 8.09
C LEU A 54 -7.01 -15.49 7.92
N ASN A 55 -6.10 -16.21 7.27
CA ASN A 55 -6.24 -17.65 7.04
C ASN A 55 -6.13 -18.46 8.33
N TYR A 56 -5.27 -18.05 9.27
CA TYR A 56 -5.24 -18.64 10.61
C TYR A 56 -6.52 -18.36 11.40
N TYR A 57 -7.03 -17.13 11.31
CA TYR A 57 -8.28 -16.75 11.95
C TYR A 57 -9.43 -17.64 11.44
N TYR A 58 -9.61 -17.75 10.13
CA TYR A 58 -10.61 -18.62 9.52
C TYR A 58 -10.41 -20.08 9.95
N SER A 59 -9.16 -20.58 9.95
CA SER A 59 -8.88 -21.95 10.38
C SER A 59 -9.28 -22.25 11.83
N GLN A 60 -9.32 -21.25 12.71
CA GLN A 60 -9.73 -21.43 14.10
C GLN A 60 -11.22 -21.19 14.34
N TYR A 61 -11.82 -20.21 13.66
CA TYR A 61 -13.19 -19.77 13.94
C TYR A 61 -14.22 -20.22 12.88
N GLY A 62 -13.77 -20.61 11.68
CA GLY A 62 -14.64 -21.04 10.57
C GLY A 62 -15.26 -19.89 9.78
N TYR A 63 -14.83 -18.65 10.02
CA TYR A 63 -15.26 -17.43 9.32
C TYR A 63 -14.14 -16.38 9.36
N TYR A 64 -14.13 -15.44 8.42
CA TYR A 64 -13.18 -14.31 8.47
C TYR A 64 -13.68 -13.18 9.39
N PRO A 65 -12.79 -12.34 9.96
CA PRO A 65 -13.19 -11.24 10.84
C PRO A 65 -14.17 -10.28 10.18
N ASP A 66 -15.18 -9.81 10.90
CA ASP A 66 -16.02 -8.71 10.39
C ASP A 66 -15.19 -7.42 10.30
N ALA A 67 -15.58 -6.56 9.35
CA ALA A 67 -15.09 -5.19 9.30
C ALA A 67 -15.46 -4.49 10.61
N THR A 68 -14.48 -3.81 11.22
CA THR A 68 -14.67 -3.12 12.49
C THR A 68 -15.15 -1.69 12.30
N ASP A 69 -14.82 -1.12 11.14
CA ASP A 69 -15.46 0.07 10.59
C ASP A 69 -16.08 -0.26 9.23
N ASP A 70 -17.24 0.33 8.96
CA ASP A 70 -18.04 0.11 7.75
C ASP A 70 -18.10 1.46 7.01
N ASP A 71 -16.92 1.94 6.58
CA ASP A 71 -16.71 3.24 5.94
C ASP A 71 -17.36 3.31 4.53
N GLU A 72 -16.82 4.13 3.63
CA GLU A 72 -17.31 4.29 2.27
C GLU A 72 -17.43 2.94 1.54
N GLY A 73 -18.68 2.53 1.32
CA GLY A 73 -19.00 1.28 0.63
C GLY A 73 -18.76 0.03 1.47
N GLY A 74 -18.66 0.14 2.80
CA GLY A 74 -18.47 -0.96 3.75
C GLY A 74 -17.07 -1.56 3.75
N TRP A 75 -16.07 -0.76 3.35
CA TRP A 75 -14.66 -1.11 3.46
C TRP A 75 -14.12 -0.62 4.79
N ASP A 76 -13.22 -1.39 5.39
CA ASP A 76 -12.45 -1.01 6.55
C ASP A 76 -11.04 -0.60 6.09
N TYR A 77 -10.63 0.63 6.36
CA TYR A 77 -9.38 1.23 5.88
C TYR A 77 -8.31 1.29 6.97
N SER A 78 -7.07 0.87 6.67
CA SER A 78 -5.97 0.91 7.63
C SER A 78 -5.51 2.33 7.99
N ASN A 79 -5.78 3.30 7.13
CA ASN A 79 -5.43 4.70 7.36
C ASN A 79 -6.58 5.48 7.99
N ASP A 80 -7.69 4.82 8.32
CA ASP A 80 -8.77 5.51 9.01
C ASP A 80 -8.30 5.95 10.41
N THR A 81 -8.63 7.20 10.71
CA THR A 81 -8.36 7.85 12.00
C THR A 81 -9.64 8.11 12.77
N GLU A 82 -10.78 7.86 12.14
CA GLU A 82 -12.08 7.85 12.77
C GLU A 82 -12.21 6.61 13.68
N GLN A 83 -13.22 6.61 14.55
CA GLN A 83 -13.46 5.54 15.55
C GLN A 83 -12.28 5.17 16.47
N GLY A 84 -11.30 6.07 16.64
CA GLY A 84 -10.13 5.83 17.49
C GLY A 84 -9.04 4.98 16.82
N GLY A 85 -9.07 4.86 15.49
CA GLY A 85 -8.11 4.08 14.70
C GLY A 85 -8.33 2.58 14.76
N ALA A 86 -9.56 2.17 15.13
CA ALA A 86 -9.96 0.77 15.09
C ALA A 86 -10.08 0.32 13.63
N ASN A 87 -9.43 -0.78 13.28
CA ASN A 87 -9.53 -1.36 11.94
C ASN A 87 -9.56 -2.89 11.99
N PHE A 88 -9.87 -3.51 10.85
CA PHE A 88 -10.05 -4.96 10.71
C PHE A 88 -8.86 -5.79 11.25
N MET A 89 -7.65 -5.21 11.30
CA MET A 89 -6.45 -5.88 11.79
C MET A 89 -6.39 -5.92 13.32
N ASP A 90 -7.12 -5.09 14.05
CA ASP A 90 -7.20 -5.15 15.52
C ASP A 90 -7.72 -6.50 15.99
N THR A 91 -8.69 -7.07 15.27
CA THR A 91 -9.21 -8.42 15.57
C THR A 91 -8.12 -9.47 15.40
N LEU A 92 -7.26 -9.34 14.38
CA LEU A 92 -6.13 -10.23 14.14
C LEU A 92 -5.03 -10.09 15.20
N VAL A 93 -4.80 -8.86 15.71
CA VAL A 93 -3.86 -8.60 16.82
C VAL A 93 -4.41 -9.16 18.13
N LYS A 94 -5.68 -8.89 18.46
CA LYS A 94 -6.35 -9.42 19.66
C LYS A 94 -6.36 -10.95 19.68
N ALA A 95 -6.52 -11.57 18.51
CA ALA A 95 -6.44 -13.03 18.36
C ALA A 95 -5.00 -13.57 18.39
N GLY A 96 -3.98 -12.72 18.39
CA GLY A 96 -2.56 -13.10 18.48
C GLY A 96 -1.93 -13.56 17.17
N TYR A 97 -2.59 -13.34 16.03
CA TYR A 97 -2.07 -13.72 14.70
C TYR A 97 -1.21 -12.62 14.06
N LEU A 98 -1.37 -11.38 14.53
CA LEU A 98 -0.48 -10.25 14.26
C LEU A 98 0.12 -9.75 15.57
N VAL A 99 1.38 -9.33 15.54
CA VAL A 99 2.09 -8.77 16.71
C VAL A 99 1.63 -7.34 17.00
N ALA A 100 1.36 -6.58 15.95
CA ALA A 100 0.85 -5.22 15.98
C ALA A 100 0.13 -4.95 14.66
N VAL A 101 -0.70 -3.90 14.61
CA VAL A 101 -1.35 -3.44 13.39
C VAL A 101 -0.30 -2.88 12.43
N PRO A 102 -0.08 -3.48 11.25
CA PRO A 102 0.77 -2.89 10.23
C PRO A 102 0.06 -1.71 9.57
N PHE A 103 0.82 -0.65 9.30
CA PHE A 103 0.36 0.50 8.53
C PHE A 103 1.25 0.70 7.32
N ASP A 104 0.65 1.23 6.27
CA ASP A 104 1.39 1.65 5.09
C ASP A 104 2.50 2.65 5.48
N PRO A 105 3.72 2.55 4.92
CA PRO A 105 4.80 3.48 5.29
C PRO A 105 4.52 4.97 4.99
N LYS A 106 3.58 5.28 4.10
CA LYS A 106 3.09 6.64 3.84
C LYS A 106 1.80 6.93 4.59
N ASN A 107 0.89 5.95 4.66
CA ASN A 107 -0.39 6.00 5.36
C ASN A 107 -1.20 7.27 5.04
N ASP A 108 -1.57 7.42 3.78
CA ASP A 108 -2.34 8.55 3.25
C ASP A 108 -3.49 8.05 2.36
N ASP A 109 -4.29 8.95 1.80
CA ASP A 109 -5.46 8.63 0.95
C ASP A 109 -5.13 7.86 -0.34
N ILE A 110 -3.85 7.66 -0.66
CA ILE A 110 -3.39 6.91 -1.84
C ILE A 110 -2.76 5.58 -1.42
N TYR A 111 -2.05 5.57 -0.29
CA TYR A 111 -1.27 4.44 0.19
C TYR A 111 -1.80 3.96 1.54
N TYR A 112 -2.68 2.96 1.47
CA TYR A 112 -3.32 2.32 2.62
C TYR A 112 -3.65 0.85 2.30
N TYR A 113 -4.08 0.11 3.31
CA TYR A 113 -4.64 -1.22 3.19
C TYR A 113 -6.14 -1.17 3.42
N ARG A 114 -6.90 -2.05 2.76
CA ARG A 114 -8.35 -2.13 2.97
C ARG A 114 -8.85 -3.55 2.99
N TYR A 115 -9.96 -3.75 3.68
CA TYR A 115 -10.59 -5.05 3.86
C TYR A 115 -12.10 -4.93 3.78
N LYS A 116 -12.76 -5.93 3.18
CA LYS A 116 -14.21 -6.05 3.22
C LYS A 116 -14.63 -7.53 3.15
N LYS A 117 -15.70 -7.86 3.88
CA LYS A 117 -16.43 -9.12 3.70
C LYS A 117 -17.66 -8.93 2.84
N PHE A 118 -17.97 -9.96 2.08
CA PHE A 118 -19.11 -10.04 1.19
C PHE A 118 -19.91 -11.30 1.51
N ALA A 119 -21.23 -11.18 1.46
CA ALA A 119 -22.13 -12.31 1.59
C ALA A 119 -22.08 -13.22 0.35
N SER A 120 -22.72 -14.39 0.46
CA SER A 120 -22.94 -15.25 -0.70
C SER A 120 -23.79 -14.54 -1.76
N ASP A 121 -23.59 -14.94 -3.01
CA ASP A 121 -24.25 -14.44 -4.22
C ASP A 121 -23.94 -12.97 -4.58
N GLU A 122 -23.19 -12.25 -3.75
CA GLU A 122 -22.65 -10.95 -4.14
C GLU A 122 -21.66 -11.11 -5.30
N TYR A 123 -21.85 -10.32 -6.36
CA TYR A 123 -21.08 -10.39 -7.60
C TYR A 123 -21.04 -11.79 -8.25
N ASP A 124 -22.06 -12.62 -7.99
CA ASP A 124 -22.20 -14.03 -8.40
C ASP A 124 -21.16 -14.99 -7.77
N CYS A 125 -20.56 -14.62 -6.64
CA CYS A 125 -19.75 -15.56 -5.86
C CYS A 125 -20.65 -16.47 -5.01
N ALA A 126 -20.63 -17.78 -5.30
CA ALA A 126 -21.56 -18.76 -4.70
C ALA A 126 -21.47 -18.93 -3.17
N LYS A 127 -20.50 -18.31 -2.53
CA LYS A 127 -20.22 -18.42 -1.11
C LYS A 127 -19.73 -17.08 -0.58
N PRO A 128 -19.86 -16.82 0.74
CA PRO A 128 -19.26 -15.63 1.34
C PRO A 128 -17.75 -15.60 1.09
N PHE A 129 -17.18 -14.40 1.05
CA PHE A 129 -15.76 -14.21 0.79
C PHE A 129 -15.28 -12.91 1.41
N TYR A 130 -13.96 -12.78 1.56
CA TYR A 130 -13.35 -11.49 1.87
C TYR A 130 -12.52 -10.98 0.69
N VAL A 131 -12.29 -9.67 0.67
CA VAL A 131 -11.29 -9.04 -0.18
C VAL A 131 -10.39 -8.17 0.69
N PHE A 132 -9.09 -8.44 0.65
CA PHE A 132 -8.04 -7.61 1.22
C PHE A 132 -7.24 -6.98 0.09
N GLN A 133 -6.88 -5.70 0.22
CA GLN A 133 -6.06 -5.04 -0.77
C GLN A 133 -5.00 -4.13 -0.15
N VAL A 134 -3.81 -4.16 -0.75
CA VAL A 134 -2.91 -3.01 -0.72
C VAL A 134 -3.36 -2.08 -1.82
N ALA A 135 -3.79 -0.86 -1.49
CA ALA A 135 -4.41 0.04 -2.45
C ALA A 135 -3.46 0.38 -3.61
N ARG A 136 -2.17 0.61 -3.29
CA ARG A 136 -1.18 1.00 -4.29
C ARG A 136 0.26 0.76 -3.85
N PHE A 137 1.09 0.32 -4.79
CA PHE A 137 2.56 0.39 -4.75
C PHE A 137 3.07 1.69 -5.39
N GLU A 138 4.32 2.03 -5.14
CA GLU A 138 4.96 3.22 -5.68
C GLU A 138 5.75 2.98 -6.96
N THR A 139 6.25 1.75 -7.16
CA THR A 139 6.90 1.33 -8.40
C THR A 139 5.98 0.45 -9.23
N GLU A 140 6.20 0.41 -10.55
CA GLU A 140 5.42 -0.40 -11.51
C GLU A 140 5.86 -1.89 -11.51
N ASP A 141 6.54 -2.34 -10.45
CA ASP A 141 7.00 -3.72 -10.31
C ASP A 141 5.85 -4.57 -9.74
N LEU A 142 4.89 -4.90 -10.61
CA LEU A 142 3.61 -5.58 -10.34
C LEU A 142 3.69 -6.71 -9.30
N GLN A 143 2.89 -6.62 -8.24
CA GLN A 143 2.37 -7.81 -7.54
C GLN A 143 0.84 -7.83 -7.58
N ILE A 144 0.34 -8.37 -8.68
CA ILE A 144 -1.07 -8.66 -8.89
C ILE A 144 -1.38 -9.89 -8.06
N GLY A 145 -2.22 -9.73 -7.04
CA GLY A 145 -2.65 -10.87 -6.25
C GLY A 145 -3.75 -11.65 -6.96
N TYR A 146 -4.72 -12.16 -6.20
CA TYR A 146 -5.75 -13.04 -6.70
C TYR A 146 -7.12 -12.65 -6.13
N GLY A 147 -8.15 -12.83 -6.95
CA GLY A 147 -9.53 -12.61 -6.51
C GLY A 147 -10.44 -12.13 -7.62
N SER A 148 -11.39 -12.96 -7.97
CA SER A 148 -12.48 -12.60 -8.87
C SER A 148 -13.74 -13.39 -8.52
N CYS A 149 -14.88 -12.75 -8.76
CA CYS A 149 -16.18 -13.40 -8.92
C CYS A 149 -16.57 -13.35 -10.41
N PRO A 150 -17.61 -14.08 -10.85
CA PRO A 150 -18.01 -14.07 -12.26
C PRO A 150 -18.27 -12.67 -12.83
N ASN A 151 -18.82 -11.74 -12.03
CA ASN A 151 -19.14 -10.39 -12.47
C ASN A 151 -18.07 -9.34 -12.13
N ILE A 152 -17.02 -9.68 -11.38
CA ILE A 152 -16.02 -8.70 -10.97
C ILE A 152 -14.64 -9.32 -10.80
N ASP A 153 -13.62 -8.60 -11.25
CA ASP A 153 -12.22 -8.93 -11.02
C ASP A 153 -11.63 -7.91 -10.05
N TRP A 154 -11.44 -8.32 -8.80
CA TRP A 154 -10.99 -7.45 -7.72
C TRP A 154 -9.57 -6.93 -7.97
N THR A 155 -8.75 -7.68 -8.71
CA THR A 155 -7.39 -7.26 -9.07
C THR A 155 -7.38 -6.00 -9.95
N LYS A 156 -8.46 -5.74 -10.69
CA LYS A 156 -8.62 -4.52 -11.51
C LYS A 156 -9.00 -3.29 -10.70
N ILE A 157 -9.47 -3.46 -9.47
CA ILE A 157 -9.83 -2.35 -8.57
C ILE A 157 -8.59 -1.78 -7.88
N ALA A 158 -7.54 -2.60 -7.69
CA ALA A 158 -6.23 -2.16 -7.21
C ALA A 158 -5.14 -2.50 -8.26
N PRO A 159 -5.17 -1.85 -9.45
CA PRO A 159 -4.37 -2.29 -10.61
C PRO A 159 -2.86 -2.09 -10.43
N ASN A 160 -2.45 -1.19 -9.54
CA ASN A 160 -1.05 -1.01 -9.12
C ASN A 160 -0.85 -1.41 -7.66
N GLY A 161 -1.73 -2.23 -7.11
CA GLY A 161 -1.71 -2.68 -5.73
C GLY A 161 -1.58 -4.20 -5.65
N TYR A 162 -2.04 -4.76 -4.54
CA TYR A 162 -2.14 -6.21 -4.32
C TYR A 162 -3.57 -6.53 -3.90
N THR A 163 -4.06 -7.72 -4.24
CA THR A 163 -5.40 -8.19 -3.87
C THR A 163 -5.32 -9.63 -3.37
N ALA A 164 -5.93 -9.94 -2.24
CA ALA A 164 -6.19 -11.31 -1.84
C ALA A 164 -7.68 -11.45 -1.59
N MET A 165 -8.28 -12.46 -2.21
CA MET A 165 -9.66 -12.84 -2.00
C MET A 165 -9.71 -14.33 -1.76
N GLU A 166 -10.34 -14.74 -0.66
CA GLU A 166 -10.64 -16.13 -0.40
C GLU A 166 -12.11 -16.30 -0.08
N ILE A 167 -12.63 -17.44 -0.52
CA ILE A 167 -14.01 -17.86 -0.33
C ILE A 167 -14.09 -18.69 0.95
N GLU A 168 -15.12 -18.46 1.75
CA GLU A 168 -15.43 -19.19 2.98
C GLU A 168 -15.88 -20.65 2.76
#